data_AF-A0A0K2AV33-F1
#
_entry.id   AF-A0A0K2AV33-F1
#
_cell.length_a   1.000
_cell.length_b   1.000
_cell.length_c   1.000
_cell.angle_alpha   90.00
_cell.angle_beta   90.00
_cell.angle_gamma   90.00
#
_symmetry.space_group_name_H-M   'P 1'
#
loop_
_entity.id
_entity.type
_entity.pdbx_description
1 polymer ?
#
loop_
_entity_poly.entity_id
_entity_poly.type
_entity_poly.pdbx_seq_one_letter_code
_entity_poly.pdbx_strand_id
1 'polypeptide(L)'
;MTAYEPTGEPGAGPGPAPGPASAGYDAVVLAGGAARRLGGADKPGLRVGGRALLDRVLAACAGARTTVVVAGPRPTARPVTWAREDPPGGGPLAALAAGLGHTSAEHVLVLSADLPFLAEPTVGHLLSALAAGDVDGVLLTDADGRDQPLVAAYRARALRRELAALTRDGADLSGLPLRRLTGALRLTRVPDAVASFDCDTWDDIATARARIREHGHVLDEWISAAKDELGIDLEVDTHLLLDLARDAAHGVARPAAPLTTFLVGYAAGRTGGGPEAVAEAARKAAALAQRWAEEAASASAPAAGRPDVASDAAPDTRPDA
;
A
#
# COMPACT_ATOMS: atom_id res chain seq x y z
N MET A 1 33.51 20.30 54.65
CA MET A 1 32.61 19.28 54.09
C MET A 1 32.12 19.81 52.76
N THR A 2 32.58 19.16 51.71
CA THR A 2 32.49 19.52 50.30
C THR A 2 31.06 19.34 49.81
N ALA A 3 30.41 20.41 49.36
CA ALA A 3 29.13 20.32 48.65
C ALA A 3 29.44 20.26 47.15
N TYR A 4 29.01 19.16 46.54
CA TYR A 4 29.13 18.83 45.13
C TYR A 4 28.06 19.60 44.33
N GLU A 5 28.48 20.42 43.37
CA GLU A 5 27.62 21.05 42.37
C GLU A 5 27.31 20.04 41.24
N PRO A 6 26.06 19.91 40.77
CA PRO A 6 25.75 19.07 39.63
C PRO A 6 26.11 19.77 38.30
N THR A 7 26.77 19.01 37.44
CA THR A 7 27.23 19.37 36.09
C THR A 7 26.07 19.80 35.19
N GLY A 8 26.27 20.89 34.45
CA GLY A 8 25.28 21.48 33.55
C GLY A 8 24.86 20.60 32.37
N GLU A 9 23.60 20.73 31.98
CA GLU A 9 23.04 20.17 30.75
C GLU A 9 23.68 20.84 29.52
N PRO A 10 24.15 20.07 28.52
CA PRO A 10 24.59 20.65 27.26
C PRO A 10 23.38 21.16 26.46
N GLY A 11 23.41 22.45 26.14
CA GLY A 11 22.35 23.18 25.45
C GLY A 11 21.89 22.50 24.16
N ALA A 12 20.57 22.40 24.03
CA ALA A 12 19.91 22.09 22.78
C ALA A 12 20.26 23.17 21.74
N GLY A 13 21.16 22.82 20.81
CA GLY A 13 21.39 23.63 19.62
C GLY A 13 20.10 23.76 18.81
N PRO A 14 19.92 24.87 18.07
CA PRO A 14 18.73 25.05 17.24
C PRO A 14 18.64 23.89 16.26
N GLY A 15 17.53 23.16 16.33
CA GLY A 15 17.23 22.08 15.39
C GLY A 15 17.30 22.59 13.94
N PRO A 16 17.58 21.70 12.98
CA PRO A 16 17.66 22.09 11.58
C PRO A 16 16.40 22.86 11.18
N ALA A 17 16.60 24.03 10.59
CA ALA A 17 15.51 24.84 10.07
C ALA A 17 14.64 23.97 9.16
N PRO A 18 13.29 24.06 9.26
CA PRO A 18 12.42 23.31 8.37
C PRO A 18 12.82 23.63 6.93
N GLY A 19 13.12 22.58 6.15
CA GLY A 19 13.33 22.71 4.71
C GLY A 19 12.15 23.43 4.07
N PRO A 20 12.32 24.03 2.87
CA PRO A 20 11.24 24.76 2.21
C PRO A 20 10.00 23.88 2.18
N ALA A 21 8.93 24.32 2.84
CA ALA A 21 7.66 23.63 2.86
C ALA A 21 7.32 23.25 1.42
N SER A 22 7.20 21.96 1.13
CA SER A 22 6.85 21.51 -0.21
C SER A 22 5.59 22.25 -0.62
N ALA A 23 5.65 23.05 -1.68
CA ALA A 23 4.47 23.76 -2.17
C ALA A 23 3.36 22.71 -2.38
N GLY A 24 2.32 22.75 -1.53
CA GLY A 24 1.31 21.70 -1.50
C GLY A 24 0.57 21.61 -2.83
N TYR A 25 0.09 20.42 -3.17
CA TYR A 25 -0.61 20.14 -4.42
C TYR A 25 -2.08 19.81 -4.16
N ASP A 26 -2.91 20.00 -5.19
CA ASP A 26 -4.29 19.50 -5.22
C ASP A 26 -4.37 18.33 -6.22
N ALA A 27 -5.39 17.47 -6.09
CA ALA A 27 -5.61 16.35 -6.98
C ALA A 27 -7.01 16.43 -7.63
N VAL A 28 -7.08 16.13 -8.93
CA VAL A 28 -8.32 15.96 -9.70
C VAL A 28 -8.35 14.53 -10.20
N VAL A 29 -9.31 13.74 -9.71
CA VAL A 29 -9.52 12.34 -10.10
C VAL A 29 -10.74 12.26 -11.00
N LEU A 30 -10.53 11.84 -12.25
CA LEU A 30 -11.59 11.63 -13.23
C LEU A 30 -12.15 10.22 -13.06
N ALA A 31 -13.31 10.14 -12.41
CA ALA A 31 -14.02 8.88 -12.13
C ALA A 31 -15.29 8.72 -12.96
N GLY A 32 -15.46 9.55 -13.99
CA GLY A 32 -16.56 9.49 -14.94
C GLY A 32 -16.28 8.57 -16.13
N GLY A 33 -17.35 8.11 -16.77
CA GLY A 33 -17.27 7.28 -17.97
C GLY A 33 -18.38 6.23 -18.00
N ALA A 34 -18.86 5.91 -19.19
CA ALA A 34 -19.98 4.97 -19.35
C ALA A 34 -19.57 3.49 -19.21
N ALA A 35 -18.28 3.21 -18.97
CA ALA A 35 -17.74 1.84 -18.81
C ALA A 35 -18.28 0.84 -19.84
N ARG A 36 -18.42 1.27 -21.11
CA ARG A 36 -19.16 0.52 -22.15
C ARG A 36 -18.57 -0.87 -22.38
N ARG A 37 -17.23 -0.98 -22.32
CA ARG A 37 -16.48 -2.24 -22.46
C ARG A 37 -16.61 -3.18 -21.26
N LEU A 38 -17.08 -2.66 -20.13
CA LEU A 38 -17.37 -3.41 -18.92
C LEU A 38 -18.88 -3.67 -18.75
N GLY A 39 -19.67 -3.52 -19.82
CA GLY A 39 -21.11 -3.74 -19.79
C GLY A 39 -21.90 -2.69 -18.99
N GLY A 40 -21.34 -1.48 -18.82
CA GLY A 40 -21.96 -0.43 -18.01
C GLY A 40 -21.73 -0.57 -16.50
N ALA A 41 -20.80 -1.44 -16.09
CA ALA A 41 -20.42 -1.58 -14.69
C ALA A 41 -19.89 -0.27 -14.10
N ASP A 42 -20.08 -0.09 -12.79
CA ASP A 42 -19.52 1.02 -12.06
C ASP A 42 -17.99 0.86 -11.88
N LYS A 43 -17.23 1.23 -12.91
CA LYS A 43 -15.77 1.02 -13.02
C LYS A 43 -14.99 1.47 -11.78
N PRO A 44 -15.19 2.69 -11.23
CA PRO A 44 -14.42 3.13 -10.05
C PRO A 44 -14.68 2.28 -8.80
N GLY A 45 -15.83 1.60 -8.73
CA GLY A 45 -16.19 0.69 -7.65
C GLY A 45 -15.71 -0.75 -7.83
N LEU A 46 -15.15 -1.11 -9.00
CA LEU A 46 -14.58 -2.45 -9.21
C LEU A 46 -13.38 -2.67 -8.30
N ARG A 47 -13.27 -3.90 -7.78
CA ARG A 47 -12.24 -4.27 -6.81
C ARG A 47 -11.09 -5.04 -7.42
N VAL A 48 -9.88 -4.64 -7.08
CA VAL A 48 -8.62 -5.36 -7.33
C VAL A 48 -7.94 -5.49 -5.97
N GLY A 49 -7.51 -6.70 -5.58
CA GLY A 49 -6.92 -6.94 -4.25
C GLY A 49 -7.81 -6.46 -3.09
N GLY A 50 -9.11 -6.74 -3.14
CA GLY A 50 -10.06 -6.35 -2.09
C GLY A 50 -10.44 -4.86 -2.03
N ARG A 51 -9.67 -3.94 -2.63
CA ARG A 51 -9.94 -2.49 -2.60
C ARG A 51 -10.56 -1.99 -3.90
N ALA A 52 -11.44 -1.00 -3.80
CA ALA A 52 -12.01 -0.34 -4.98
C ALA A 52 -10.92 0.41 -5.76
N LEU A 53 -11.02 0.45 -7.09
CA LEU A 53 -10.06 1.16 -7.95
C LEU A 53 -9.95 2.64 -7.57
N LEU A 54 -11.08 3.31 -7.31
CA LEU A 54 -11.07 4.70 -6.87
C LEU A 54 -10.30 4.86 -5.55
N ASP A 55 -10.54 4.00 -4.57
CA ASP A 55 -9.89 4.10 -3.26
C ASP A 55 -8.37 3.89 -3.35
N ARG A 56 -7.88 3.07 -4.29
CA ARG A 56 -6.44 2.91 -4.57
C ARG A 56 -5.83 4.23 -5.06
N VAL A 57 -6.49 4.90 -6.00
CA VAL A 57 -6.06 6.20 -6.53
C VAL A 57 -6.09 7.27 -5.45
N LEU A 58 -7.15 7.27 -4.62
CA LEU A 58 -7.30 8.21 -3.50
C LEU A 58 -6.24 8.02 -2.41
N ALA A 59 -5.79 6.77 -2.17
CA ALA A 59 -4.69 6.47 -1.26
C ALA A 59 -3.35 6.98 -1.81
N ALA A 60 -3.08 6.79 -3.11
CA ALA A 60 -1.85 7.27 -3.74
C ALA A 60 -1.69 8.80 -3.68
N CYS A 61 -2.79 9.55 -3.61
CA CYS A 61 -2.78 11.01 -3.43
C CYS A 61 -3.20 11.46 -2.01
N ALA A 62 -2.91 10.65 -0.98
CA ALA A 62 -3.14 10.97 0.44
C ALA A 62 -2.68 12.39 0.83
N GLY A 63 -1.50 12.80 0.37
CA GLY A 63 -0.89 14.10 0.68
C GLY A 63 -1.50 15.33 -0.02
N ALA A 64 -2.52 15.17 -0.88
CA ALA A 64 -3.14 16.32 -1.54
C ALA A 64 -3.91 17.19 -0.53
N ARG A 65 -3.76 18.51 -0.63
CA ARG A 65 -4.51 19.46 0.24
C ARG A 65 -6.00 19.42 -0.05
N THR A 66 -6.36 19.23 -1.32
CA THR A 66 -7.73 19.09 -1.80
C THR A 66 -7.76 18.01 -2.85
N THR A 67 -8.65 17.03 -2.68
CA THR A 67 -8.88 15.96 -3.66
C THR A 67 -10.29 16.12 -4.22
N VAL A 68 -10.36 16.39 -5.52
CA VAL A 68 -11.61 16.59 -6.25
C VAL A 68 -11.87 15.34 -7.09
N VAL A 69 -13.00 14.66 -6.86
CA VAL A 69 -13.44 13.53 -7.70
C VAL A 69 -14.54 14.01 -8.62
N VAL A 70 -14.32 13.86 -9.93
CA VAL A 70 -15.28 14.27 -10.96
C VAL A 70 -16.13 13.08 -11.38
N ALA A 71 -17.26 12.90 -10.69
CA ALA A 71 -18.24 11.84 -10.91
C ALA A 71 -19.51 12.09 -10.06
N GLY A 72 -20.49 11.18 -10.18
CA GLY A 72 -21.59 11.11 -9.20
C GLY A 72 -21.08 10.71 -7.81
N PRO A 73 -21.56 11.36 -6.72
CA PRO A 73 -21.14 11.04 -5.35
C PRO A 73 -21.34 9.58 -4.96
N ARG A 74 -20.42 9.04 -4.15
CA ARG A 74 -20.40 7.66 -3.66
C ARG A 74 -19.55 7.52 -2.39
N PRO A 75 -19.68 6.42 -1.63
CA PRO A 75 -18.76 6.11 -0.55
C PRO A 75 -17.30 6.04 -1.04
N THR A 76 -16.39 6.57 -0.25
CA THR A 76 -14.94 6.59 -0.49
C THR A 76 -14.22 6.37 0.84
N ALA A 77 -13.02 5.80 0.81
CA ALA A 77 -12.23 5.52 2.01
C ALA A 77 -11.73 6.78 2.75
N ARG A 78 -11.83 7.95 2.11
CA ARG A 78 -11.42 9.24 2.67
C ARG A 78 -12.31 10.38 2.15
N PRO A 79 -12.41 11.51 2.86
CA PRO A 79 -13.16 12.67 2.38
C PRO A 79 -12.62 13.21 1.05
N VAL A 80 -13.55 13.59 0.16
CA VAL A 80 -13.26 14.21 -1.14
C VAL A 80 -14.26 15.32 -1.46
N THR A 81 -13.89 16.24 -2.33
CA THR A 81 -14.81 17.18 -2.97
C THR A 81 -15.38 16.56 -4.23
N TRP A 82 -16.70 16.54 -4.37
CA TRP A 82 -17.34 16.06 -5.60
C TRP A 82 -17.54 17.20 -6.58
N ALA A 83 -17.18 16.96 -7.84
CA ALA A 83 -17.48 17.84 -8.95
C ALA A 83 -18.16 17.04 -10.08
N ARG A 84 -18.83 17.74 -10.99
CA ARG A 84 -19.46 17.12 -12.15
C ARG A 84 -19.39 18.05 -13.34
N GLU A 85 -19.19 17.46 -14.51
CA GLU A 85 -19.36 18.16 -15.80
C GLU A 85 -20.80 18.65 -15.95
N ASP A 86 -20.96 19.78 -16.64
CA ASP A 86 -22.26 20.27 -17.07
C ASP A 86 -22.22 20.55 -18.60
N PRO A 87 -22.97 19.80 -19.42
CA PRO A 87 -23.81 18.65 -19.04
C PRO A 87 -22.98 17.42 -18.61
N PRO A 88 -23.54 16.52 -17.78
CA PRO A 88 -22.87 15.28 -17.40
C PRO A 88 -22.52 14.40 -18.60
N GLY A 89 -21.31 13.82 -18.60
CA GLY A 89 -20.82 13.00 -19.72
C GLY A 89 -20.14 13.81 -20.82
N GLY A 90 -19.73 15.04 -20.53
CA GLY A 90 -19.00 15.92 -21.44
C GLY A 90 -17.61 15.39 -21.84
N GLY A 91 -17.07 14.41 -21.11
CA GLY A 91 -15.83 13.73 -21.44
C GLY A 91 -14.61 14.37 -20.77
N PRO A 92 -13.42 13.75 -20.89
CA PRO A 92 -12.29 14.02 -19.98
C PRO A 92 -11.85 15.49 -19.90
N LEU A 93 -11.98 16.25 -20.99
CA LEU A 93 -11.64 17.67 -20.99
C LEU A 93 -12.65 18.51 -20.18
N ALA A 94 -13.96 18.26 -20.35
CA ALA A 94 -14.99 18.89 -19.56
C ALA A 94 -14.86 18.50 -18.08
N ALA A 95 -14.56 17.22 -17.79
CA ALA A 95 -14.36 16.78 -16.42
C ALA A 95 -13.16 17.46 -15.76
N LEU A 96 -12.05 17.58 -16.49
CA LEU A 96 -10.87 18.28 -16.00
C LEU A 96 -11.20 19.75 -15.68
N ALA A 97 -11.95 20.44 -16.55
CA ALA A 97 -12.38 21.81 -16.30
C ALA A 97 -13.26 21.93 -15.05
N ALA A 98 -14.24 21.03 -14.89
CA ALA A 98 -15.11 20.98 -13.71
C ALA A 98 -14.30 20.74 -12.42
N GLY A 99 -13.37 19.78 -12.44
CA GLY A 99 -12.52 19.48 -11.29
C GLY A 99 -11.59 20.63 -10.91
N LEU A 100 -10.95 21.27 -11.91
CA LEU A 100 -10.02 22.38 -11.69
C LEU A 100 -10.67 23.60 -11.03
N GLY A 101 -11.97 23.81 -11.22
CA GLY A 101 -12.75 24.87 -10.56
C GLY A 101 -12.72 24.81 -9.03
N HIS A 102 -12.39 23.64 -8.46
CA HIS A 102 -12.29 23.42 -7.01
C HIS A 102 -10.84 23.38 -6.49
N THR A 103 -9.85 23.66 -7.34
CA THR A 103 -8.43 23.63 -6.97
C THR A 103 -7.86 25.04 -6.82
N SER A 104 -6.88 25.20 -5.95
CA SER A 104 -6.18 26.47 -5.69
C SER A 104 -4.65 26.32 -5.64
N ALA A 105 -4.11 25.11 -5.56
CA ALA A 105 -2.68 24.87 -5.55
C ALA A 105 -2.00 25.29 -6.87
N GLU A 106 -0.69 25.56 -6.78
CA GLU A 106 0.15 25.80 -7.96
C GLU A 106 0.27 24.53 -8.82
N HIS A 107 0.40 23.38 -8.17
CA HIS A 107 0.50 22.08 -8.81
C HIS A 107 -0.79 21.29 -8.65
N VAL A 108 -1.27 20.71 -9.75
CA VAL A 108 -2.44 19.83 -9.77
C VAL A 108 -2.05 18.49 -10.35
N LEU A 109 -2.30 17.44 -9.58
CA LEU A 109 -2.21 16.06 -10.03
C LEU A 109 -3.53 15.68 -10.71
N VAL A 110 -3.48 15.20 -11.95
CA VAL A 110 -4.66 14.76 -12.71
C VAL A 110 -4.56 13.26 -12.92
N LEU A 111 -5.56 12.54 -12.41
CA LEU A 111 -5.57 11.08 -12.32
C LEU A 111 -6.84 10.48 -12.94
N SER A 112 -6.71 9.34 -13.62
CA SER A 112 -7.84 8.44 -13.88
C SER A 112 -8.17 7.64 -12.62
N ALA A 113 -9.42 7.22 -12.44
CA ALA A 113 -9.88 6.51 -11.25
C ALA A 113 -9.67 4.98 -11.27
N ASP A 114 -9.00 4.47 -12.30
CA ASP A 114 -8.91 3.04 -12.66
C ASP A 114 -7.48 2.52 -12.72
N LEU A 115 -6.57 3.14 -11.94
CA LEU A 115 -5.15 2.85 -11.90
C LEU A 115 -4.82 1.93 -10.70
N PRO A 116 -4.91 0.59 -10.82
CA PRO A 116 -4.75 -0.34 -9.70
C PRO A 116 -3.37 -0.33 -9.04
N PHE A 117 -2.34 0.16 -9.75
CA PHE A 117 -0.95 0.13 -9.31
C PHE A 117 -0.34 1.52 -9.07
N LEU A 118 -1.16 2.59 -9.13
CA LEU A 118 -0.68 3.92 -8.77
C LEU A 118 -0.36 3.94 -7.27
N ALA A 119 0.82 4.46 -6.93
CA ALA A 119 1.29 4.56 -5.56
C ALA A 119 1.89 5.95 -5.26
N GLU A 120 1.97 6.29 -3.98
CA GLU A 120 2.52 7.57 -3.50
C GLU A 120 3.93 7.88 -4.03
N PRO A 121 4.88 6.92 -4.15
CA PRO A 121 6.19 7.19 -4.74
C PRO A 121 6.12 7.70 -6.18
N THR A 122 5.20 7.18 -6.99
CA THR A 122 4.99 7.65 -8.38
C THR A 122 4.46 9.08 -8.38
N VAL A 123 3.53 9.42 -7.48
CA VAL A 123 3.03 10.79 -7.30
C VAL A 123 4.17 11.74 -6.90
N GLY A 124 4.99 11.34 -5.94
CA GLY A 124 6.17 12.10 -5.51
C GLY A 124 7.15 12.34 -6.65
N HIS A 125 7.38 11.34 -7.51
CA HIS A 125 8.25 11.47 -8.68
C HIS A 125 7.70 12.47 -9.70
N LEU A 126 6.40 12.39 -10.05
CA LEU A 126 5.76 13.34 -10.98
C LEU A 126 5.87 14.78 -10.48
N LEU A 127 5.58 15.01 -9.19
CA LEU A 127 5.65 16.33 -8.57
C LEU A 127 7.09 16.87 -8.51
N SER A 128 8.06 16.00 -8.16
CA SER A 128 9.47 16.38 -8.10
C SER A 128 10.03 16.75 -9.47
N ALA A 129 9.69 15.96 -10.50
CA ALA A 129 10.07 16.24 -11.88
C ALA A 129 9.46 17.55 -12.39
N LEU A 130 8.20 17.83 -12.03
CA LEU A 130 7.53 19.08 -12.38
C LEU A 130 8.21 20.29 -11.72
N ALA A 131 8.56 20.17 -10.43
CA ALA A 131 9.21 21.22 -9.67
C ALA A 131 10.61 21.55 -10.20
N ALA A 132 11.35 20.54 -10.66
CA ALA A 132 12.70 20.70 -11.21
C ALA A 132 12.74 21.28 -12.63
N GLY A 133 11.64 21.20 -13.39
CA GLY A 133 11.58 21.59 -14.79
C GLY A 133 10.85 22.91 -15.09
N ASP A 134 11.27 23.60 -16.15
CA ASP A 134 10.50 24.70 -16.76
C ASP A 134 9.49 24.18 -17.81
N VAL A 135 8.63 23.27 -17.35
CA VAL A 135 7.59 22.63 -18.16
C VAL A 135 6.21 22.93 -17.57
N ASP A 136 5.19 22.80 -18.41
CA ASP A 136 3.80 22.98 -18.01
C ASP A 136 3.23 21.73 -17.33
N GLY A 137 3.80 20.55 -17.61
CA GLY A 137 3.40 19.30 -16.98
C GLY A 137 4.41 18.15 -17.16
N VAL A 138 4.24 17.13 -16.34
CA VAL A 138 4.94 15.85 -16.40
C VAL A 138 3.89 14.75 -16.39
N LEU A 139 3.96 13.82 -17.34
CA LEU A 139 3.02 12.72 -17.47
C LEU A 139 3.75 11.38 -17.58
N LEU A 140 3.06 10.31 -17.18
CA LEU A 140 3.56 8.96 -17.42
C LEU A 140 3.40 8.55 -18.87
N THR A 141 4.26 7.65 -19.32
CA THR A 141 4.03 6.89 -20.57
C THR A 141 3.95 5.40 -20.27
N ASP A 142 3.08 4.70 -21.01
CA ASP A 142 2.94 3.25 -20.92
C ASP A 142 4.11 2.49 -21.60
N ALA A 143 4.03 1.16 -21.60
CA ALA A 143 5.03 0.28 -22.22
C ALA A 143 5.17 0.49 -23.74
N ASP A 144 4.12 0.97 -24.41
CA ASP A 144 4.13 1.30 -25.84
C ASP A 144 4.63 2.74 -26.10
N GLY A 145 5.01 3.47 -25.03
CA GLY A 145 5.42 4.86 -25.10
C GLY A 145 4.27 5.86 -25.32
N ARG A 146 3.02 5.45 -25.10
CA ARG A 146 1.86 6.35 -25.24
C ARG A 146 1.73 7.24 -24.01
N ASP A 147 1.43 8.50 -24.27
CA ASP A 147 1.19 9.50 -23.23
C ASP A 147 -0.06 9.14 -22.42
N GLN A 148 0.08 9.20 -21.09
CA GLN A 148 -1.02 9.06 -20.14
C GLN A 148 -1.34 10.43 -19.51
N PRO A 149 -2.11 11.29 -20.19
CA PRO A 149 -2.37 12.65 -19.72
C PRO A 149 -3.22 12.71 -18.45
N LEU A 150 -3.84 11.58 -18.08
CA LEU A 150 -4.57 11.38 -16.84
C LEU A 150 -3.76 10.58 -15.81
N VAL A 151 -2.44 10.57 -15.93
CA VAL A 151 -1.51 10.16 -14.87
C VAL A 151 -0.35 11.16 -14.87
N ALA A 152 -0.65 12.37 -14.42
CA ALA A 152 0.22 13.51 -14.68
C ALA A 152 0.14 14.60 -13.60
N ALA A 153 1.25 15.29 -13.37
CA ALA A 153 1.32 16.51 -12.58
C ALA A 153 1.44 17.72 -13.52
N TYR A 154 0.61 18.73 -13.33
CA TYR A 154 0.58 19.94 -14.15
C TYR A 154 0.73 21.20 -13.31
N ARG A 155 1.29 22.25 -13.92
CA ARG A 155 1.15 23.61 -13.40
C ARG A 155 -0.27 24.07 -13.64
N ALA A 156 -0.99 24.37 -12.56
CA ALA A 156 -2.39 24.74 -12.60
C ALA A 156 -2.63 26.00 -13.45
N ARG A 157 -1.67 26.94 -13.45
CA ARG A 157 -1.71 28.14 -14.31
C ARG A 157 -1.75 27.80 -15.80
N ALA A 158 -1.04 26.76 -16.24
CA ALA A 158 -0.97 26.37 -17.63
C ALA A 158 -2.26 25.68 -18.06
N LEU A 159 -2.78 24.76 -17.23
CA LEU A 159 -4.09 24.15 -17.46
C LEU A 159 -5.20 25.20 -17.59
N ARG A 160 -5.28 26.14 -16.65
CA ARG A 160 -6.31 27.20 -16.68
C ARG A 160 -6.18 28.11 -17.91
N ARG A 161 -4.95 28.46 -18.30
CA ARG A 161 -4.69 29.28 -19.51
C ARG A 161 -5.19 28.58 -20.77
N GLU A 162 -4.82 27.30 -20.96
CA GLU A 162 -5.24 26.56 -22.16
C GLU A 162 -6.75 26.26 -22.16
N LEU A 163 -7.35 25.96 -21.01
CA LEU A 163 -8.80 25.84 -20.91
C LEU A 163 -9.51 27.14 -21.27
N ALA A 164 -9.06 28.28 -20.74
CA ALA A 164 -9.61 29.59 -21.10
C ALA A 164 -9.44 29.88 -22.60
N ALA A 165 -8.34 29.46 -23.21
CA ALA A 165 -8.11 29.62 -24.64
C ALA A 165 -9.07 28.77 -25.49
N LEU A 166 -9.48 27.60 -24.99
CA LEU A 166 -10.43 26.68 -25.64
C LEU A 166 -11.88 27.11 -25.46
N THR A 167 -12.23 27.78 -24.36
CA THR A 167 -13.59 28.28 -24.08
C THR A 167 -13.82 29.73 -24.51
N ARG A 168 -12.85 30.35 -25.18
CA ARG A 168 -13.04 31.69 -25.77
C ARG A 168 -14.31 31.73 -26.62
N ASP A 169 -14.98 32.87 -26.57
CA ASP A 169 -16.22 33.14 -27.30
C ASP A 169 -17.38 32.19 -26.96
N GLY A 170 -17.33 31.53 -25.80
CA GLY A 170 -18.40 30.67 -25.30
C GLY A 170 -18.39 29.25 -25.87
N ALA A 171 -17.25 28.79 -26.39
CA ALA A 171 -17.12 27.43 -26.91
C ALA A 171 -17.29 26.35 -25.82
N ASP A 172 -18.06 25.31 -26.15
CA ASP A 172 -18.32 24.16 -25.28
C ASP A 172 -17.13 23.17 -25.30
N LEU A 173 -16.77 22.64 -24.13
CA LEU A 173 -15.74 21.62 -23.97
C LEU A 173 -16.26 20.20 -24.16
N SER A 174 -17.58 20.01 -24.16
CA SER A 174 -18.23 18.70 -24.26
C SER A 174 -17.87 17.99 -25.57
N GLY A 175 -17.41 16.75 -25.45
CA GLY A 175 -16.98 15.92 -26.58
C GLY A 175 -15.64 16.31 -27.20
N LEU A 176 -15.01 17.41 -26.75
CA LEU A 176 -13.68 17.76 -27.22
C LEU A 176 -12.63 16.81 -26.64
N PRO A 177 -11.67 16.35 -27.46
CA PRO A 177 -10.67 15.41 -26.98
C PRO A 177 -9.62 16.13 -26.13
N LEU A 178 -9.24 15.53 -25.01
CA LEU A 178 -8.24 16.05 -24.07
C LEU A 178 -6.91 16.45 -24.75
N ARG A 179 -6.55 15.78 -25.85
CA ARG A 179 -5.37 16.10 -26.66
C ARG A 179 -5.30 17.54 -27.19
N ARG A 180 -6.45 18.23 -27.29
CA ARG A 180 -6.50 19.66 -27.68
C ARG A 180 -5.80 20.54 -26.65
N LEU A 181 -5.97 20.21 -25.38
CA LEU A 181 -5.30 20.88 -24.27
C LEU A 181 -3.85 20.42 -24.16
N THR A 182 -3.60 19.11 -24.16
CA THR A 182 -2.24 18.61 -23.93
C THR A 182 -1.27 18.92 -25.06
N GLY A 183 -1.76 19.03 -26.31
CA GLY A 183 -0.96 19.45 -27.46
C GLY A 183 -0.48 20.91 -27.41
N ALA A 184 -1.04 21.74 -26.53
CA ALA A 184 -0.62 23.13 -26.33
C ALA A 184 0.35 23.30 -25.14
N LEU A 185 0.60 22.25 -24.36
CA LEU A 185 1.44 22.28 -23.17
C LEU A 185 2.86 21.80 -23.46
N ARG A 186 3.86 22.38 -22.78
CA ARG A 186 5.21 21.81 -22.73
C ARG A 186 5.23 20.66 -21.73
N LEU A 187 5.34 19.43 -22.21
CA LEU A 187 5.21 18.22 -21.39
C LEU A 187 6.50 17.39 -21.35
N THR A 188 6.88 16.93 -20.17
CA THR A 188 7.91 15.90 -19.97
C THR A 188 7.26 14.54 -19.80
N ARG A 189 7.89 13.50 -20.36
CA ARG A 189 7.42 12.10 -20.31
C ARG A 189 8.29 11.30 -19.34
N VAL A 190 7.65 10.54 -18.47
CA VAL A 190 8.30 9.63 -17.53
C VAL A 190 7.79 8.22 -17.79
N PRO A 191 8.61 7.29 -18.29
CA PRO A 191 8.18 5.91 -18.51
C PRO A 191 7.89 5.20 -17.18
N ASP A 192 6.69 4.65 -17.04
CA ASP A 192 6.31 3.77 -15.93
C ASP A 192 5.12 2.91 -16.35
N ALA A 193 5.40 1.77 -16.98
CA ALA A 193 4.40 0.84 -17.49
C ALA A 193 3.51 0.22 -16.40
N VAL A 194 3.93 0.27 -15.13
CA VAL A 194 3.19 -0.32 -14.03
C VAL A 194 2.17 0.67 -13.50
N ALA A 195 2.63 1.87 -13.14
CA ALA A 195 1.73 2.90 -12.62
C ALA A 195 0.82 3.51 -13.70
N SER A 196 1.20 3.39 -14.99
CA SER A 196 0.36 3.78 -16.12
C SER A 196 -0.77 2.79 -16.45
N PHE A 197 -0.77 1.59 -15.86
CA PHE A 197 -1.73 0.55 -16.21
C PHE A 197 -3.13 0.94 -15.74
N ASP A 198 -4.10 0.97 -16.65
CA ASP A 198 -5.50 1.26 -16.40
C ASP A 198 -6.40 0.06 -16.72
N CYS A 199 -7.51 -0.07 -15.98
CA CYS A 199 -8.39 -1.23 -16.09
C CYS A 199 -9.59 -1.00 -17.02
N ASP A 200 -9.39 -0.91 -18.33
CA ASP A 200 -10.44 -0.57 -19.31
C ASP A 200 -11.42 -1.69 -19.68
N THR A 201 -11.00 -2.94 -19.48
CA THR A 201 -11.73 -4.15 -19.85
C THR A 201 -11.74 -5.18 -18.72
N TRP A 202 -12.57 -6.22 -18.85
CA TRP A 202 -12.60 -7.31 -17.88
C TRP A 202 -11.27 -8.09 -17.84
N ASP A 203 -10.56 -8.17 -18.97
CA ASP A 203 -9.24 -8.79 -19.05
C ASP A 203 -8.18 -7.97 -18.31
N ASP A 204 -8.27 -6.64 -18.35
CA ASP A 204 -7.38 -5.76 -17.58
C ASP A 204 -7.60 -5.94 -16.08
N ILE A 205 -8.87 -6.05 -15.65
CA ILE A 205 -9.22 -6.34 -14.24
C ILE A 205 -8.68 -7.72 -13.81
N ALA A 206 -8.83 -8.74 -14.66
CA ALA A 206 -8.32 -10.08 -14.38
C ALA A 206 -6.79 -10.08 -14.27
N THR A 207 -6.12 -9.40 -15.20
CA THR A 207 -4.66 -9.19 -15.21
C THR A 207 -4.22 -8.46 -13.96
N ALA A 208 -4.91 -7.39 -13.58
CA ALA A 208 -4.60 -6.63 -12.38
C ALA A 208 -4.71 -7.49 -11.11
N ARG A 209 -5.77 -8.29 -11.00
CA ARG A 209 -5.98 -9.23 -9.89
C ARG A 209 -4.95 -10.35 -9.87
N ALA A 210 -4.50 -10.84 -11.02
CA ALA A 210 -3.42 -11.82 -11.10
C ALA A 210 -2.09 -11.21 -10.62
N ARG A 211 -1.75 -10.02 -11.12
CA ARG A 211 -0.50 -9.34 -10.78
C ARG A 211 -0.38 -8.98 -9.30
N ILE A 212 -1.45 -8.51 -8.67
CA ILE A 212 -1.49 -8.30 -7.21
C ILE A 212 -1.25 -9.62 -6.47
N ARG A 213 -1.77 -10.74 -6.98
CA ARG A 213 -1.57 -12.07 -6.40
C ARG A 213 -0.13 -12.58 -6.51
N GLU A 214 0.59 -12.18 -7.57
CA GLU A 214 1.96 -12.63 -7.85
C GLU A 214 3.05 -11.82 -7.12
N HIS A 215 2.84 -10.52 -6.89
CA HIS A 215 3.90 -9.60 -6.42
C HIS A 215 4.02 -9.47 -4.88
N GLY A 216 3.55 -10.43 -4.09
CA GLY A 216 3.95 -10.56 -2.68
C GLY A 216 3.31 -9.61 -1.66
N HIS A 217 2.45 -8.66 -2.05
CA HIS A 217 1.65 -7.85 -1.12
C HIS A 217 0.25 -8.43 -0.81
N VAL A 218 -0.04 -9.65 -1.26
CA VAL A 218 -1.33 -10.32 -0.99
C VAL A 218 -1.61 -10.37 0.49
N LEU A 219 -0.57 -10.64 1.29
CA LEU A 219 -0.72 -10.76 2.73
C LEU A 219 -0.95 -9.40 3.38
N ASP A 220 -0.18 -8.37 3.03
CA ASP A 220 -0.37 -7.01 3.57
C ASP A 220 -1.73 -6.44 3.17
N GLU A 221 -2.12 -6.58 1.90
CA GLU A 221 -3.43 -6.13 1.41
C GLU A 221 -4.58 -6.92 2.05
N TRP A 222 -4.43 -8.24 2.20
CA TRP A 222 -5.39 -9.08 2.90
C TRP A 222 -5.51 -8.68 4.37
N ILE A 223 -4.39 -8.43 5.04
CA ILE A 223 -4.37 -7.99 6.45
C ILE A 223 -5.07 -6.64 6.57
N SER A 224 -4.78 -5.66 5.70
CA SER A 224 -5.49 -4.38 5.72
C SER A 224 -7.00 -4.57 5.50
N ALA A 225 -7.40 -5.33 4.48
CA ALA A 225 -8.82 -5.54 4.18
C ALA A 225 -9.55 -6.28 5.31
N ALA A 226 -8.90 -7.26 5.92
CA ALA A 226 -9.45 -7.99 7.07
C ALA A 226 -9.55 -7.11 8.31
N LYS A 227 -8.56 -6.23 8.57
CA LYS A 227 -8.62 -5.24 9.66
C LYS A 227 -9.80 -4.29 9.48
N ASP A 228 -10.00 -3.76 8.27
CA ASP A 228 -11.10 -2.85 7.96
C ASP A 228 -12.46 -3.52 8.17
N GLU A 229 -12.65 -4.74 7.64
CA GLU A 229 -13.91 -5.48 7.76
C GLU A 229 -14.23 -5.87 9.21
N LEU A 230 -13.19 -6.20 10.00
CA LEU A 230 -13.34 -6.56 11.41
C LEU A 230 -13.37 -5.35 12.35
N GLY A 231 -13.13 -4.14 11.85
CA GLY A 231 -13.03 -2.91 12.65
C GLY A 231 -11.86 -2.93 13.64
N ILE A 232 -10.73 -3.51 13.25
CA ILE A 232 -9.55 -3.70 14.11
C ILE A 232 -8.46 -2.69 13.73
N ASP A 233 -8.10 -1.81 14.67
CA ASP A 233 -6.91 -0.97 14.59
C ASP A 233 -5.79 -1.60 15.43
N LEU A 234 -4.95 -2.43 14.78
CA LEU A 234 -3.87 -3.14 15.44
C LEU A 234 -2.61 -3.15 14.57
N GLU A 235 -1.60 -2.42 14.99
CA GLU A 235 -0.24 -2.48 14.43
C GLU A 235 0.45 -3.75 14.96
N VAL A 236 0.80 -4.69 14.07
CA VAL A 236 1.49 -5.94 14.43
C VAL A 236 2.62 -6.22 13.45
N ASP A 237 3.75 -6.66 13.98
CA ASP A 237 4.80 -7.26 13.20
C ASP A 237 4.35 -8.61 12.61
N THR A 238 4.02 -8.59 11.32
CA THR A 238 3.54 -9.78 10.60
C THR A 238 4.63 -10.84 10.46
N HIS A 239 5.90 -10.43 10.31
CA HIS A 239 7.02 -11.37 10.19
C HIS A 239 7.19 -12.16 11.48
N LEU A 240 7.11 -11.49 12.62
CA LEU A 240 7.16 -12.13 13.93
C LEU A 240 6.09 -13.22 14.09
N LEU A 241 4.85 -12.95 13.69
CA LEU A 241 3.76 -13.93 13.79
C LEU A 241 3.92 -15.10 12.81
N LEU A 242 4.44 -14.85 11.60
CA LEU A 242 4.69 -15.90 10.62
C LEU A 242 5.86 -16.80 11.02
N ASP A 243 6.92 -16.24 11.59
CA ASP A 243 8.03 -17.00 12.12
C ASP A 243 7.60 -17.85 13.32
N LEU A 244 6.79 -17.29 14.24
CA LEU A 244 6.18 -18.08 15.31
C LEU A 244 5.32 -19.23 14.79
N ALA A 245 4.48 -18.97 13.78
CA ALA A 245 3.66 -20.01 13.16
C ALA A 245 4.54 -21.10 12.54
N ARG A 246 5.63 -20.73 11.87
CA ARG A 246 6.63 -21.67 11.35
C ARG A 246 7.22 -22.51 12.48
N ASP A 247 7.69 -21.89 13.56
CA ASP A 247 8.32 -22.58 14.68
C ASP A 247 7.35 -23.55 15.36
N ALA A 248 6.09 -23.16 15.57
CA ALA A 248 5.07 -24.04 16.11
C ALA A 248 4.75 -25.22 15.18
N ALA A 249 4.67 -24.97 13.86
CA ALA A 249 4.40 -26.03 12.88
C ALA A 249 5.51 -27.08 12.81
N HIS A 250 6.78 -26.67 12.96
CA HIS A 250 7.93 -27.57 12.87
C HIS A 250 8.28 -28.20 14.23
N GLY A 251 8.20 -27.43 15.31
CA GLY A 251 8.60 -27.86 16.65
C GLY A 251 7.53 -28.60 17.44
N VAL A 252 6.25 -28.43 17.09
CA VAL A 252 5.12 -29.10 17.77
C VAL A 252 4.38 -30.02 16.81
N ALA A 253 3.62 -29.45 15.87
CA ALA A 253 2.90 -30.17 14.82
C ALA A 253 2.32 -29.16 13.81
N ARG A 254 2.09 -29.57 12.55
CA ARG A 254 1.53 -28.69 11.51
C ARG A 254 0.28 -27.89 11.94
N PRO A 255 -0.73 -28.47 12.63
CA PRO A 255 -1.90 -27.72 13.09
C PRO A 255 -1.61 -26.69 14.19
N ALA A 256 -0.45 -26.74 14.84
CA ALA A 256 -0.09 -25.81 15.92
C ALA A 256 0.10 -24.38 15.41
N ALA A 257 0.50 -24.17 14.15
CA ALA A 257 0.66 -22.85 13.56
C ALA A 257 -0.56 -21.92 13.75
N PRO A 258 -1.76 -22.25 13.21
CA PRO A 258 -2.93 -21.37 13.35
C PRO A 258 -3.47 -21.29 14.78
N LEU A 259 -3.31 -22.35 15.58
CA LEU A 259 -3.78 -22.36 16.97
C LEU A 259 -2.92 -21.47 17.87
N THR A 260 -1.60 -21.50 17.68
CA THR A 260 -0.66 -20.67 18.44
C THR A 260 -0.85 -19.19 18.12
N THR A 261 -1.00 -18.80 16.84
CA THR A 261 -1.22 -17.39 16.47
C THR A 261 -2.56 -16.85 16.97
N PHE A 262 -3.62 -17.67 16.97
CA PHE A 262 -4.91 -17.32 17.60
C PHE A 262 -4.77 -17.07 19.11
N LEU A 263 -4.09 -17.95 19.84
CA LEU A 263 -3.89 -17.82 21.28
C LEU A 263 -3.02 -16.61 21.64
N VAL A 264 -2.01 -16.29 20.83
CA VAL A 264 -1.21 -15.06 20.97
C VAL A 264 -2.08 -13.83 20.82
N GLY A 265 -2.90 -13.77 19.76
CA GLY A 265 -3.83 -12.66 19.54
C GLY A 265 -4.83 -12.51 20.70
N TYR A 266 -5.39 -13.62 21.17
CA TYR A 266 -6.32 -13.63 22.31
C TYR A 266 -5.63 -13.16 23.61
N ALA A 267 -4.42 -13.63 23.89
CA ALA A 267 -3.65 -13.22 25.07
C ALA A 267 -3.30 -11.73 25.05
N ALA A 268 -2.85 -11.21 23.90
CA ALA A 268 -2.57 -9.78 23.72
C ALA A 268 -3.83 -8.93 23.89
N GLY A 269 -4.97 -9.38 23.35
CA GLY A 269 -6.26 -8.71 23.54
C GLY A 269 -6.69 -8.60 25.01
N ARG A 270 -6.34 -9.60 25.85
CA ARG A 270 -6.64 -9.57 27.30
C ARG A 270 -5.80 -8.56 28.08
N THR A 271 -4.69 -8.09 27.54
CA THR A 271 -3.79 -7.12 28.19
C THR A 271 -3.93 -5.71 27.61
N GLY A 272 -5.03 -5.40 26.92
CA GLY A 272 -5.29 -4.09 26.32
C GLY A 272 -4.85 -3.95 24.85
N GLY A 273 -4.32 -5.02 24.25
CA GLY A 273 -3.89 -5.03 22.85
C GLY A 273 -2.56 -4.31 22.59
N GLY A 274 -2.29 -4.02 21.31
CA GLY A 274 -1.12 -3.29 20.85
C GLY A 274 0.12 -4.14 20.50
N PRO A 275 1.10 -3.55 19.80
CA PRO A 275 2.27 -4.25 19.26
C PRO A 275 3.12 -4.89 20.35
N GLU A 276 3.29 -4.23 21.49
CA GLU A 276 4.11 -4.74 22.60
C GLU A 276 3.49 -5.98 23.26
N ALA A 277 2.17 -5.98 23.46
CA ALA A 277 1.46 -7.12 24.03
C ALA A 277 1.52 -8.34 23.10
N VAL A 278 1.39 -8.12 21.79
CA VAL A 278 1.55 -9.17 20.79
C VAL A 278 2.98 -9.70 20.77
N ALA A 279 3.99 -8.82 20.81
CA ALA A 279 5.40 -9.22 20.81
C ALA A 279 5.79 -10.02 22.07
N GLU A 280 5.28 -9.64 23.24
CA GLU A 280 5.48 -10.36 24.50
C GLU A 280 4.81 -11.75 24.47
N ALA A 281 3.56 -11.83 24.02
CA ALA A 281 2.85 -13.10 23.88
C ALA A 281 3.52 -14.03 22.85
N ALA A 282 3.96 -13.48 21.71
CA ALA A 282 4.68 -14.21 20.68
C ALA A 282 6.02 -14.77 21.19
N ARG A 283 6.80 -13.98 21.95
CA ARG A 283 8.06 -14.45 22.56
C ARG A 283 7.84 -15.64 23.51
N LYS A 284 6.81 -15.59 24.35
CA LYS A 284 6.48 -16.70 25.27
C LYS A 284 6.11 -17.97 24.51
N ALA A 285 5.30 -17.84 23.47
CA ALA A 285 4.87 -18.95 22.63
C ALA A 285 6.04 -19.55 21.84
N ALA A 286 6.94 -18.73 21.28
CA ALA A 286 8.13 -19.18 20.57
C ALA A 286 9.06 -19.97 21.49
N ALA A 287 9.34 -19.45 22.69
CA ALA A 287 10.17 -20.15 23.68
C ALA A 287 9.56 -21.49 24.11
N LEU A 288 8.23 -21.60 24.16
CA LEU A 288 7.56 -22.87 24.45
C LEU A 288 7.69 -23.87 23.30
N ALA A 289 7.50 -23.43 22.05
CA ALA A 289 7.66 -24.28 20.86
C ALA A 289 9.09 -24.82 20.73
N GLN A 290 10.10 -24.00 21.03
CA GLN A 290 11.51 -24.41 21.03
C GLN A 290 11.79 -25.52 22.05
N ARG A 291 11.31 -25.37 23.30
CA ARG A 291 11.48 -26.42 24.33
C ARG A 291 10.83 -27.73 23.92
N TRP A 292 9.63 -27.68 23.32
CA TRP A 292 8.95 -28.88 22.81
C TRP A 292 9.74 -29.57 21.69
N ALA A 293 10.36 -28.79 20.79
CA ALA A 293 11.21 -29.32 19.74
C ALA A 293 12.48 -29.98 20.31
N GLU A 294 13.12 -29.36 21.30
CA GLU A 294 14.29 -29.88 22.00
C GLU A 294 13.97 -31.18 22.75
N GLU A 295 12.83 -31.24 23.45
CA GLU A 295 12.35 -32.45 24.13
C GLU A 295 12.14 -33.60 23.13
N ALA A 296 11.47 -33.33 22.00
CA ALA A 296 11.25 -34.32 20.95
C ALA A 296 12.57 -34.79 20.31
N ALA A 297 13.52 -33.88 20.09
CA ALA A 297 14.85 -34.20 19.59
C ALA A 297 15.64 -35.07 20.59
N SER A 298 15.61 -34.73 21.88
CA SER A 298 16.30 -35.48 22.94
C SER A 298 15.72 -36.90 23.13
N ALA A 299 14.40 -37.07 22.96
CA ALA A 299 13.73 -38.35 23.03
C ALA A 299 14.02 -39.27 21.83
N SER A 300 14.49 -38.70 20.71
CA SER A 300 14.87 -39.45 19.50
C SER A 300 16.36 -39.77 19.40
N ALA A 301 17.19 -39.29 20.32
CA ALA A 301 18.61 -39.61 20.37
C ALA A 301 18.84 -41.05 20.93
N PRO A 302 19.67 -41.89 20.28
CA PRO A 302 19.92 -43.25 20.77
C PRO A 302 20.69 -43.20 22.10
N ALA A 303 20.21 -43.96 23.10
CA ALA A 303 20.83 -44.07 24.41
C ALA A 303 22.27 -44.58 24.29
N ALA A 304 23.25 -43.72 24.57
CA ALA A 304 24.65 -44.10 24.61
C ALA A 304 24.93 -45.01 25.83
N GLY A 305 25.17 -46.29 25.53
CA GLY A 305 26.04 -47.23 26.27
C GLY A 305 25.82 -47.40 27.76
N ARG A 306 25.10 -48.47 28.17
CA ARG A 306 25.40 -49.15 29.45
C ARG A 306 26.70 -49.95 29.28
N PRO A 307 27.63 -49.94 30.25
CA PRO A 307 28.80 -50.80 30.18
C PRO A 307 28.38 -52.26 30.41
N ASP A 308 28.87 -53.14 29.53
CA ASP A 308 28.73 -54.59 29.62
C ASP A 308 29.31 -55.09 30.96
N VAL A 309 28.47 -55.74 31.76
CA VAL A 309 28.91 -56.49 32.94
C VAL A 309 29.32 -57.87 32.45
N ALA A 310 30.62 -58.12 32.41
CA ALA A 310 31.19 -59.41 32.04
C ALA A 310 30.66 -60.52 32.97
N SER A 311 30.12 -61.58 32.34
CA SER A 311 29.74 -62.84 32.98
C SER A 311 30.98 -63.61 33.40
N ASP A 312 31.24 -63.69 34.70
CA ASP A 312 32.30 -64.52 35.27
C ASP A 312 31.84 -65.99 35.26
N ALA A 313 32.52 -66.82 34.48
CA ALA A 313 32.27 -68.24 34.34
C ALA A 313 32.99 -69.00 35.47
N ALA A 314 32.24 -69.80 36.24
CA ALA A 314 32.81 -70.71 37.23
C ALA A 314 33.55 -71.89 36.57
N PRO A 315 34.69 -72.35 37.11
CA PRO A 315 35.36 -73.55 36.63
C PRO A 315 34.74 -74.81 37.24
N ASP A 316 34.51 -75.80 36.37
CA ASP A 316 34.11 -77.16 36.70
C ASP A 316 35.34 -77.96 37.16
N THR A 317 35.29 -78.50 38.37
CA THR A 317 36.20 -79.55 38.85
C THR A 317 35.39 -80.64 39.55
N ARG A 318 35.15 -81.74 38.84
CA ARG A 318 34.83 -83.04 39.45
C ARG A 318 36.11 -83.85 39.68
N PRO A 319 36.23 -84.60 40.78
CA PRO A 319 37.18 -85.70 40.89
C PRO A 319 36.51 -87.07 40.67
N ASP A 320 37.22 -87.89 39.91
CA ASP A 320 37.45 -89.35 39.98
C ASP A 320 36.35 -90.32 40.42
N ALA A 321 35.93 -91.19 39.48
CA ALA A 321 36.29 -92.62 39.44
C ALA A 321 35.72 -93.30 38.18
#